data_AF-G5JWF6-F1
#
_entry.id   AF-G5JWF6-F1
#
_cell.length_a   1.000
_cell.length_b   1.000
_cell.length_c   1.000
_cell.angle_alpha   90.00
_cell.angle_beta   90.00
_cell.angle_gamma   90.00
#
_symmetry.space_group_name_H-M   'P 1'
#
loop_
_entity.id
_entity.type
_entity.pdbx_description
1 polymer ?
#
loop_
_entity_poly.entity_id
_entity_poly.type
_entity_poly.pdbx_seq_one_letter_code
_entity_poly.pdbx_strand_id
1 'polypeptide(L)'
;MLSCDASRAFPANLGITGEVISTPGHSEDSVSLVLDSGEAVVGDLYPIAQVPLYDNPVLTETWQNLPAHHLETICYAHSLSDDISSTLSFK
;
A
#
# COMPACT_ATOMS: atom_id res chain seq x y z
N MET A 1 -16.81 -14.79 0.41
CA MET A 1 -15.44 -14.24 0.29
C MET A 1 -15.57 -12.74 0.16
N LEU A 2 -14.69 -11.98 0.81
CA LEU A 2 -14.63 -10.52 0.71
C LEU A 2 -13.68 -10.14 -0.44
N SER A 3 -14.13 -9.37 -1.42
CA SER A 3 -13.25 -8.77 -2.42
C SER A 3 -12.62 -7.48 -1.90
N CYS A 4 -11.48 -7.07 -2.49
CA CYS A 4 -10.85 -5.78 -2.18
C CYS A 4 -11.80 -4.61 -2.45
N ASP A 5 -12.49 -4.61 -3.59
CA ASP A 5 -13.44 -3.54 -3.98
C ASP A 5 -14.61 -3.36 -3.00
N ALA A 6 -14.98 -4.42 -2.28
CA ALA A 6 -16.07 -4.39 -1.29
C ALA A 6 -15.53 -4.34 0.15
N SER A 7 -14.23 -4.15 0.33
CA SER A 7 -13.56 -4.36 1.62
C SER A 7 -13.94 -3.35 2.68
N ARG A 8 -14.17 -2.07 2.33
CA ARG A 8 -14.43 -0.95 3.27
C ARG A 8 -15.40 -1.25 4.39
N ALA A 9 -16.48 -1.99 4.11
CA ALA A 9 -17.49 -2.33 5.11
C ALA A 9 -16.91 -3.17 6.27
N PHE A 10 -15.93 -4.03 6.01
CA PHE A 10 -15.35 -4.91 7.02
C PHE A 10 -14.46 -4.15 8.03
N PRO A 11 -13.42 -3.37 7.64
CA PRO A 11 -12.69 -2.51 8.57
C PRO A 11 -13.60 -1.50 9.29
N ALA A 12 -14.59 -0.93 8.61
CA ALA A 12 -15.52 0.02 9.22
C ALA A 12 -16.31 -0.60 10.39
N ASN A 13 -16.73 -1.86 10.28
CA ASN A 13 -17.39 -2.59 11.37
C ASN A 13 -16.46 -2.83 12.59
N LEU A 14 -15.15 -2.68 12.42
CA LEU A 14 -14.14 -2.76 13.47
C LEU A 14 -13.72 -1.35 13.98
N GLY A 15 -14.32 -0.29 13.46
CA GLY A 15 -13.96 1.10 13.79
C GLY A 15 -12.72 1.63 13.05
N ILE A 16 -12.34 1.00 11.93
CA ILE A 16 -11.18 1.38 11.11
C ILE A 16 -11.70 2.00 9.80
N THR A 17 -11.34 3.25 9.54
CA THR A 17 -11.70 3.96 8.30
C THR A 17 -10.62 3.75 7.23
N GLY A 18 -10.90 2.87 6.29
CA GLY A 18 -9.97 2.51 5.23
C GLY A 18 -10.46 1.35 4.39
N GLU A 19 -9.61 0.89 3.48
CA GLU A 19 -9.90 -0.21 2.57
C GLU A 19 -8.71 -1.13 2.37
N VAL A 20 -9.01 -2.38 2.01
CA VAL A 20 -8.00 -3.35 1.56
C VAL A 20 -7.90 -3.25 0.04
N ILE A 21 -6.69 -3.05 -0.46
CA ILE A 21 -6.36 -3.04 -1.88
C ILE A 21 -5.41 -4.19 -2.22
N SER A 22 -5.49 -4.70 -3.45
CA SER A 22 -4.50 -5.65 -3.96
C SER A 22 -3.19 -4.92 -4.26
N THR A 23 -2.08 -5.47 -3.79
CA THR A 23 -0.75 -4.89 -3.91
C THR A 23 0.29 -5.96 -4.26
N PRO A 24 0.15 -6.58 -5.45
CA PRO A 24 1.03 -7.68 -5.84
C PRO A 24 2.48 -7.21 -5.96
N GLY A 25 3.42 -8.12 -5.75
CA GLY A 25 4.85 -7.83 -5.94
C GLY A 25 5.75 -8.62 -5.01
N HIS A 26 5.41 -8.68 -3.72
CA HIS A 26 6.03 -9.64 -2.80
C HIS A 26 5.49 -11.06 -3.05
N SER A 27 4.17 -11.17 -3.16
CA SER A 27 3.45 -12.33 -3.68
C SER A 27 2.31 -11.86 -4.61
N GLU A 28 1.70 -12.78 -5.34
CA GLU A 28 0.54 -12.48 -6.22
C GLU A 28 -0.70 -12.08 -5.40
N ASP A 29 -0.86 -12.64 -4.20
CA ASP A 29 -1.98 -12.44 -3.29
C ASP A 29 -1.72 -11.38 -2.21
N SER A 30 -0.64 -10.61 -2.34
CA SER A 30 -0.33 -9.50 -1.44
C SER A 30 -1.44 -8.44 -1.45
N VAL A 31 -1.76 -7.94 -0.26
CA VAL A 31 -2.76 -6.88 -0.05
C VAL A 31 -2.22 -5.84 0.93
N SER A 32 -2.78 -4.64 0.88
CA SER A 32 -2.45 -3.56 1.82
C SER A 32 -3.71 -2.94 2.39
N LEU A 33 -3.64 -2.47 3.63
CA LEU A 33 -4.68 -1.67 4.25
C LEU A 33 -4.32 -0.20 4.09
N VAL A 34 -5.15 0.55 3.36
CA VAL A 34 -5.01 1.99 3.18
C VAL A 34 -6.04 2.70 4.04
N LEU A 35 -5.57 3.59 4.90
CA LEU A 35 -6.43 4.37 5.79
C LEU A 35 -6.78 5.72 5.14
N ASP A 36 -8.00 6.18 5.40
CA ASP A 36 -8.46 7.49 4.90
C ASP A 36 -7.67 8.67 5.52
N SER A 37 -6.89 8.43 6.58
CA SER A 37 -5.98 9.38 7.23
C SER A 37 -4.61 9.52 6.55
N GLY A 38 -4.33 8.71 5.52
CA GLY A 38 -3.09 8.81 4.72
C GLY A 38 -2.02 7.78 5.07
N GLU A 39 -2.22 6.91 6.04
CA GLU A 39 -1.31 5.79 6.30
C GLU A 39 -1.68 4.53 5.50
N ALA A 40 -0.67 3.80 5.05
CA ALA A 40 -0.85 2.47 4.46
C ALA A 40 0.00 1.42 5.20
N VAL A 41 -0.63 0.30 5.57
CA VAL A 41 0.08 -0.90 6.06
C VAL A 41 0.25 -1.85 4.89
N VAL A 42 1.49 -2.01 4.43
CA VAL A 42 1.80 -2.71 3.16
C VAL A 42 2.39 -4.11 3.33
N GLY A 43 2.56 -4.56 4.57
CA GLY A 43 3.14 -5.87 4.85
C GLY A 43 4.59 -5.99 4.38
N ASP A 44 4.89 -7.04 3.63
CA ASP A 44 6.23 -7.38 3.13
C ASP A 44 6.57 -6.74 1.79
N LEU A 45 5.75 -5.80 1.32
CA LEU A 45 6.06 -5.03 0.12
C LEU A 45 7.40 -4.30 0.30
N TYR A 46 8.30 -4.46 -0.67
CA TYR A 46 9.62 -3.85 -0.63
C TYR A 46 9.50 -2.31 -0.58
N PRO A 47 10.27 -1.62 0.28
CA PRO A 47 10.28 -0.17 0.33
C PRO A 47 10.48 0.48 -1.05
N ILE A 48 9.82 1.62 -1.29
CA ILE A 48 9.80 2.29 -2.59
C ILE A 48 11.22 2.56 -3.14
N ALA A 49 12.15 2.94 -2.27
CA ALA A 49 13.54 3.19 -2.64
C ALA A 49 14.30 1.93 -3.13
N GLN A 50 13.81 0.74 -2.81
CA GLN A 50 14.39 -0.54 -3.21
C GLN A 50 13.75 -1.09 -4.49
N VAL A 51 12.58 -0.60 -4.90
CA VAL A 51 11.86 -1.07 -6.11
C VAL A 51 12.76 -1.13 -7.35
N PRO A 52 13.61 -0.11 -7.65
CA PRO A 52 14.48 -0.16 -8.82
C PRO A 52 15.53 -1.29 -8.80
N LEU A 53 15.73 -1.97 -7.67
CA LEU A 53 16.73 -3.04 -7.51
C LEU A 53 16.21 -4.41 -7.96
N TYR A 54 14.90 -4.58 -8.18
CA TYR A 54 14.27 -5.89 -8.35
C TYR A 54 13.86 -6.25 -9.79
N ASP A 55 14.06 -5.34 -10.78
CA ASP A 55 13.63 -5.51 -12.18
C ASP A 55 12.26 -6.20 -12.32
N ASN A 56 11.30 -5.75 -11.51
CA ASN A 56 9.98 -6.36 -11.38
C ASN A 56 8.91 -5.33 -11.79
N PRO A 57 8.27 -5.50 -12.97
CA PRO A 57 7.27 -4.57 -13.45
C PRO A 57 6.01 -4.55 -12.59
N VAL A 58 5.62 -5.70 -12.00
CA VAL A 58 4.44 -5.79 -11.12
C VAL A 58 4.66 -4.98 -9.85
N LEU A 59 5.83 -5.13 -9.22
CA LEU A 59 6.20 -4.34 -8.04
C LEU A 59 6.22 -2.84 -8.36
N THR A 60 6.76 -2.48 -9.54
CA THR A 60 6.81 -1.08 -9.99
C THR A 60 5.41 -0.50 -10.19
N GLU A 61 4.53 -1.22 -10.88
CA GLU A 61 3.15 -0.81 -11.12
C GLU A 61 2.34 -0.71 -9.83
N THR A 62 2.50 -1.66 -8.89
CA THR A 62 1.90 -1.59 -7.56
C THR A 62 2.25 -0.29 -6.84
N TRP A 63 3.52 0.10 -6.83
CA TRP A 63 3.96 1.35 -6.21
C TRP A 63 3.56 2.61 -6.98
N GLN A 64 3.25 2.52 -8.27
CA GLN A 64 2.69 3.64 -9.04
C GLN A 64 1.20 3.85 -8.77
N ASN A 65 0.48 2.78 -8.43
CA ASN A 65 -0.97 2.83 -8.20
C ASN A 65 -1.34 3.12 -6.73
N LEU A 66 -0.52 2.69 -5.77
CA LEU A 66 -0.72 2.96 -4.34
C LEU A 66 -0.88 4.45 -3.98
N PRO A 67 -0.12 5.39 -4.58
CA PRO A 67 -0.20 6.83 -4.28
C PRO A 67 -1.51 7.52 -4.65
N ALA A 68 -2.40 6.88 -5.41
CA ALA A 68 -3.70 7.45 -5.76
C ALA A 68 -4.58 7.78 -4.53
N HIS A 69 -4.18 7.32 -3.35
CA HIS A 69 -4.93 7.42 -2.11
C HIS A 69 -4.46 8.53 -1.14
N HIS A 70 -3.70 9.53 -1.61
CA HIS A 70 -3.19 10.64 -0.77
C HIS A 70 -2.37 10.14 0.44
N LEU A 71 -1.42 9.25 0.18
CA LEU A 71 -0.63 8.63 1.23
C LEU A 71 0.45 9.58 1.76
N GLU A 72 0.58 9.64 3.08
CA GLU A 72 1.61 10.38 3.81
C GLU A 72 2.63 9.44 4.46
N THR A 73 2.19 8.29 4.98
CA THR A 73 3.06 7.36 5.71
C THR A 73 2.88 5.92 5.23
N ILE A 74 3.98 5.20 5.03
CA ILE A 74 3.96 3.77 4.76
C ILE A 74 4.50 2.99 5.97
N CYS A 75 3.74 2.00 6.42
CA CYS A 75 4.11 1.07 7.47
C CYS A 75 4.43 -0.30 6.87
N TYR A 76 5.69 -0.71 6.97
CA TYR A 76 6.16 -2.02 6.52
C TYR A 76 6.21 -3.02 7.67
N ALA A 77 6.18 -4.31 7.36
CA ALA A 77 6.33 -5.37 8.37
C ALA A 77 7.77 -5.51 8.89
N HIS A 78 8.77 -5.21 8.05
CA HIS A 78 10.18 -5.52 8.31
C HIS A 78 11.16 -4.35 8.14
N SER A 79 10.67 -3.15 7.88
CA SER A 79 11.49 -1.95 7.81
C SER A 79 10.86 -0.80 8.59
N LEU A 80 11.60 0.29 8.77
CA LEU A 80 11.08 1.48 9.40
C LEU A 80 9.99 2.08 8.50
N SER A 81 8.97 2.67 9.12
CA SER A 81 7.96 3.41 8.38
C SER A 81 8.60 4.58 7.63
N ASP A 82 8.12 4.80 6.41
CA ASP A 82 8.56 5.91 5.55
C ASP A 82 7.51 7.02 5.53
N ASP A 83 7.95 8.25 5.76
CA ASP A 83 7.18 9.45 5.42
C ASP A 83 7.38 9.75 3.93
N ILE A 84 6.29 9.71 3.17
CA ILE A 84 6.26 9.95 1.73
C ILE A 84 5.47 11.20 1.35
N SER A 85 5.03 12.00 2.33
CA SER A 85 4.29 13.26 2.14
C SER A 85 5.01 14.25 1.20
N SER A 86 6.34 14.19 1.17
CA SER A 86 7.19 15.03 0.32
C SER A 86 7.76 14.34 -0.93
N THR A 87 7.55 13.03 -1.07
CA THR A 87 8.26 12.18 -2.04
C THR A 87 7.41 11.87 -3.29
N LEU A 88 6.08 11.99 -3.21
CA LEU A 88 5.17 11.69 -4.31
C LEU A 88 5.02 12.88 -5.28
N SER A 89 6.10 13.27 -5.94
CA SER A 89 6.07 14.01 -7.21
C SER A 89 6.48 13.07 -8.35
N PHE A 90 5.73 11.98 -8.55
CA PHE A 90 5.81 11.25 -9.81
C PHE A 90 5.03 12.04 -10.85
N LYS A 91 5.76 12.84 -11.63
CA LYS A 91 5.25 13.61 -12.77
C LYS A 91 5.60 12.92 -14.07
#